data_AF-A0A848Y5M3-F1
#
_entry.id   AF-A0A848Y5M3-F1
#
_cell.length_a   1.000
_cell.length_b   1.000
_cell.length_c   1.000
_cell.angle_alpha   90.00
_cell.angle_beta   90.00
_cell.angle_gamma   90.00
#
_symmetry.space_group_name_H-M   'P 1'
#
loop_
_entity.id
_entity.type
_entity.pdbx_description
1 polymer ?
#
loop_
_entity_poly.entity_id
_entity_poly.type
_entity_poly.pdbx_seq_one_letter_code
_entity_poly.pdbx_strand_id
1 'polypeptide(L)'
;MNLLVVLFVIAIVLVGYGLTLLIDADLAFEERMLYGTVVGCIVVSGVGFGFAWWAGMSRGTMLITAVFCLGLSAPGWRRDLARTAADWTSFTQRVRRPLRDPDNPLPLLGILVLSAIVSVRILDIAYGTTDDGGISVGHLSTFGDWSAHLAYAASFAYAENWPPELPTAAGESFAYHFGVDWFSAMFVPLGVSLQTSLQLTSGILGIAFPGVMYVAARRFVHTRLAAGLSVFIFLAAGGTAALHRFLLEDLPDNGLGVLFDLPRSYAFDGFDRNWLDNPVTGFLYPQRPTLFGFSAVMMGLALLWGNRERRDIRTYLFVGVLTGVMPIFHVFAFGVLVVMGIT
;
A
#
# COMPACT_ATOMS: atom_id res chain seq x y z
N MET A 1 9.85 -17.07 -5.36
CA MET A 1 8.48 -17.10 -4.78
C MET A 1 7.78 -18.35 -5.28
N ASN A 2 7.12 -19.13 -4.42
CA ASN A 2 6.43 -20.35 -4.83
C ASN A 2 5.06 -20.04 -5.49
N LEU A 3 4.51 -21.00 -6.24
CA LEU A 3 3.23 -20.84 -6.94
C LEU A 3 2.06 -20.50 -5.98
N LEU A 4 2.06 -21.08 -4.78
CA LEU A 4 1.00 -20.88 -3.80
C LEU A 4 0.88 -19.41 -3.35
N VAL A 5 2.03 -18.77 -3.10
CA VAL A 5 2.10 -17.35 -2.73
C VAL A 5 1.60 -16.47 -3.88
N VAL A 6 1.99 -16.79 -5.12
CA VAL A 6 1.51 -16.06 -6.32
C VAL A 6 -0.03 -16.15 -6.41
N LEU A 7 -0.59 -17.36 -6.26
CA LEU A 7 -2.03 -17.57 -6.30
C LEU A 7 -2.75 -16.85 -5.16
N PHE A 8 -2.16 -16.80 -3.96
CA PHE A 8 -2.72 -16.08 -2.83
C PHE A 8 -2.76 -14.56 -3.08
N VAL A 9 -1.69 -13.99 -3.64
CA VAL A 9 -1.67 -12.57 -4.05
C VAL A 9 -2.69 -12.29 -5.15
N ILE A 10 -2.81 -13.17 -6.15
CA ILE A 10 -3.84 -13.04 -7.20
C ILE A 10 -5.24 -13.07 -6.57
N ALA A 11 -5.50 -13.98 -5.63
CA ALA A 11 -6.78 -14.05 -4.94
C ALA A 11 -7.08 -12.76 -4.19
N ILE A 12 -6.10 -12.19 -3.47
CA ILE A 12 -6.23 -10.88 -2.79
C ILE A 12 -6.69 -9.79 -3.78
N VAL A 13 -6.02 -9.67 -4.93
CA VAL A 13 -6.35 -8.65 -5.94
C VAL A 13 -7.75 -8.90 -6.54
N LEU A 14 -8.10 -10.14 -6.85
CA LEU A 14 -9.41 -10.51 -7.41
C LEU A 14 -10.55 -10.27 -6.41
N VAL A 15 -10.33 -10.56 -5.13
CA VAL A 15 -11.29 -10.25 -4.05
C VAL A 15 -11.57 -8.76 -4.04
N GLY A 16 -10.52 -7.94 -3.95
CA GLY A 16 -10.71 -6.52 -3.86
C GLY A 16 -11.29 -5.92 -5.13
N TYR A 17 -10.85 -6.34 -6.33
CA TYR A 17 -11.47 -5.91 -7.60
C TYR A 17 -12.97 -6.22 -7.59
N GLY A 18 -13.36 -7.45 -7.26
CA GLY A 18 -14.76 -7.86 -7.18
C GLY A 18 -15.57 -7.04 -6.17
N LEU A 19 -14.98 -6.67 -5.03
CA LEU A 19 -15.66 -5.81 -4.05
C LEU A 19 -15.81 -4.38 -4.55
N THR A 20 -14.84 -3.84 -5.30
CA THR A 20 -15.01 -2.50 -5.91
C THR A 20 -16.16 -2.48 -6.94
N LEU A 21 -16.46 -3.62 -7.58
CA LEU A 21 -17.62 -3.73 -8.48
C LEU A 21 -18.95 -3.57 -7.76
N LEU A 22 -19.02 -3.66 -6.42
CA LEU A 22 -20.26 -3.40 -5.69
C LEU A 22 -20.57 -1.92 -5.53
N ILE A 23 -19.54 -1.07 -5.67
CA ILE A 23 -19.63 0.39 -5.55
C ILE A 23 -20.10 0.98 -6.87
N ASP A 24 -21.05 1.91 -6.82
CA ASP A 24 -21.44 2.69 -7.99
C ASP A 24 -20.56 3.94 -8.15
N ALA A 25 -19.28 3.69 -8.39
CA ALA A 25 -18.29 4.71 -8.67
C ALA A 25 -17.85 4.65 -10.14
N ASP A 26 -17.58 5.82 -10.70
CA ASP A 26 -17.01 5.99 -12.04
C ASP A 26 -15.51 5.77 -11.97
N LEU A 27 -15.15 4.48 -11.93
CA LEU A 27 -13.78 4.00 -11.88
C LEU A 27 -13.48 3.25 -13.18
N ALA A 28 -12.39 3.65 -13.84
CA ALA A 28 -11.86 2.90 -14.97
C ALA A 28 -11.27 1.55 -14.52
N PHE A 29 -11.04 0.63 -15.47
CA PHE A 29 -10.50 -0.70 -15.21
C PHE A 29 -9.24 -0.68 -14.31
N GLU A 30 -8.27 0.13 -14.68
CA GLU A 30 -6.98 0.30 -14.01
C GLU A 30 -7.11 0.93 -12.61
N GLU A 31 -8.08 1.84 -12.42
CA GLU A 31 -8.38 2.43 -11.12
C GLU A 31 -9.03 1.40 -10.19
N ARG A 32 -9.95 0.58 -10.73
CA ARG A 32 -10.57 -0.54 -9.99
C ARG A 32 -9.56 -1.60 -9.60
N MET A 33 -8.62 -1.93 -10.48
CA MET A 33 -7.54 -2.86 -10.17
C MET A 33 -6.67 -2.32 -9.02
N LEU A 34 -6.33 -1.04 -9.09
CA LEU A 34 -5.47 -0.38 -8.11
C LEU A 34 -6.13 -0.26 -6.73
N TYR A 35 -7.37 0.24 -6.68
CA TYR A 35 -8.16 0.29 -5.44
C TYR A 35 -8.46 -1.13 -4.95
N GLY A 36 -8.75 -2.04 -5.87
CA GLY A 36 -8.96 -3.45 -5.59
C GLY A 36 -7.78 -4.09 -4.86
N THR A 37 -6.53 -3.82 -5.26
CA THR A 37 -5.36 -4.32 -4.52
C THR A 37 -5.39 -3.91 -3.04
N VAL A 38 -5.65 -2.62 -2.75
CA VAL A 38 -5.70 -2.10 -1.38
C VAL A 38 -6.87 -2.73 -0.59
N VAL A 39 -8.06 -2.76 -1.18
CA VAL A 39 -9.28 -3.32 -0.57
C VAL A 39 -9.11 -4.81 -0.31
N GLY A 40 -8.50 -5.54 -1.26
CA GLY A 40 -8.18 -6.94 -1.13
C GLY A 40 -7.27 -7.20 0.06
N CYS A 41 -6.18 -6.43 0.19
CA CYS A 41 -5.26 -6.55 1.33
C CYS A 41 -5.99 -6.35 2.67
N ILE A 42 -6.86 -5.33 2.77
CA ILE A 42 -7.62 -5.03 3.99
C ILE A 42 -8.60 -6.16 4.32
N VAL A 43 -9.42 -6.56 3.35
CA VAL A 43 -10.52 -7.51 3.56
C VAL A 43 -9.99 -8.92 3.81
N VAL A 44 -9.03 -9.39 3.00
CA VAL A 44 -8.43 -10.71 3.21
C VAL A 44 -7.68 -10.76 4.52
N SER A 45 -6.97 -9.68 4.89
CA SER A 45 -6.30 -9.59 6.20
C SER A 45 -7.29 -9.64 7.37
N GLY A 46 -8.35 -8.82 7.33
CA GLY A 46 -9.36 -8.76 8.40
C GLY A 46 -10.16 -10.06 8.56
N VAL A 47 -10.60 -10.67 7.45
CA VAL A 47 -11.29 -11.98 7.50
C VAL A 47 -10.32 -13.07 7.96
N GLY A 48 -9.08 -13.05 7.44
CA GLY A 48 -8.06 -14.01 7.80
C GLY A 48 -7.73 -13.96 9.28
N PHE A 49 -7.71 -12.77 9.87
CA PHE A 49 -7.53 -12.58 11.31
C PHE A 49 -8.64 -13.28 12.09
N GLY A 50 -9.91 -13.08 11.70
CA GLY A 50 -11.04 -13.72 12.36
C GLY A 50 -11.01 -15.25 12.28
N PHE A 51 -10.64 -15.81 11.13
CA PHE A 51 -10.49 -17.27 10.98
C PHE A 51 -9.31 -17.82 11.77
N ALA A 52 -8.17 -17.12 11.78
CA ALA A 52 -6.99 -17.55 12.53
C ALA A 52 -7.18 -17.42 14.04
N TRP A 53 -7.94 -16.42 14.51
CA TRP A 53 -8.33 -16.31 15.91
C TRP A 53 -9.09 -17.54 16.39
N TRP A 54 -9.98 -18.08 15.54
CA TRP A 54 -10.84 -19.20 15.93
C TRP A 54 -10.21 -20.57 15.70
N ALA A 55 -9.48 -20.77 14.59
CA ALA A 55 -8.95 -22.06 14.15
C ALA A 55 -7.42 -22.17 14.20
N GLY A 56 -6.73 -21.13 14.66
CA GLY A 56 -5.28 -21.02 14.59
C GLY A 56 -4.76 -20.66 13.20
N MET A 57 -3.52 -20.19 13.14
CA MET A 57 -2.87 -19.84 11.90
C MET A 57 -2.25 -21.08 11.25
N SER A 58 -2.73 -21.43 10.06
CA SER A 58 -2.18 -22.54 9.27
C SER A 58 -2.28 -22.27 7.78
N ARG A 59 -1.61 -23.08 6.97
CA ARG A 59 -1.76 -23.04 5.51
C ARG A 59 -3.23 -23.23 5.11
N GLY A 60 -3.92 -24.16 5.76
CA GLY A 60 -5.34 -24.43 5.53
C GLY A 60 -6.20 -23.19 5.81
N THR A 61 -5.98 -22.54 6.96
CA THR A 61 -6.68 -21.30 7.35
C THR A 61 -6.52 -20.22 6.28
N MET A 62 -5.30 -20.01 5.76
CA MET A 62 -5.07 -18.99 4.72
C MET A 62 -5.81 -19.30 3.41
N LEU A 63 -5.84 -20.56 2.99
CA LEU A 63 -6.56 -20.97 1.77
C LEU A 63 -8.08 -20.86 1.95
N ILE A 64 -8.61 -21.23 3.11
CA ILE A 64 -10.03 -21.06 3.44
C ILE A 64 -10.40 -19.58 3.43
N THR A 65 -9.56 -18.70 4.01
CA THR A 65 -9.74 -17.25 3.94
C THR A 65 -9.83 -16.78 2.49
N ALA A 66 -8.88 -17.15 1.63
CA ALA A 66 -8.89 -16.74 0.22
C ALA A 66 -10.17 -17.18 -0.50
N VAL A 67 -10.56 -18.45 -0.35
CA VAL A 67 -11.78 -19.00 -0.98
C VAL A 67 -13.04 -18.31 -0.47
N PHE A 68 -13.14 -18.09 0.85
CA PHE A 68 -14.28 -17.41 1.46
C PHE A 68 -14.38 -15.96 0.97
N CYS A 69 -13.26 -15.21 0.94
CA CYS A 69 -13.23 -13.85 0.44
C CYS A 69 -13.57 -13.77 -1.07
N LEU A 70 -13.16 -14.75 -1.88
CA LEU A 70 -13.59 -14.85 -3.28
C LEU A 70 -15.12 -15.06 -3.38
N GLY A 71 -15.69 -15.85 -2.48
CA GLY A 71 -17.14 -15.97 -2.32
C GLY A 71 -17.81 -14.65 -1.94
N LEU A 72 -17.23 -13.89 -1.01
CA LEU A 72 -17.73 -12.57 -0.60
C LEU A 72 -17.71 -11.55 -1.75
N SER A 73 -16.73 -11.63 -2.66
CA SER A 73 -16.64 -10.73 -3.81
C SER A 73 -17.51 -11.16 -5.00
N ALA A 74 -18.02 -12.40 -4.99
CA ALA A 74 -18.82 -12.98 -6.08
C ALA A 74 -20.06 -12.17 -6.49
N PRO A 75 -20.81 -11.50 -5.59
CA PRO A 75 -21.94 -10.66 -5.99
C PRO A 75 -21.51 -9.49 -6.91
N GLY A 76 -20.32 -8.91 -6.71
CA GLY A 76 -19.80 -7.85 -7.57
C GLY A 76 -19.48 -8.37 -8.97
N TRP A 77 -18.79 -9.52 -9.04
CA TRP A 77 -18.52 -10.20 -10.31
C TRP A 77 -19.79 -10.58 -11.06
N ARG A 78 -20.81 -11.10 -10.37
CA ARG A 78 -22.09 -11.49 -10.99
C ARG A 78 -22.88 -10.30 -11.51
N ARG A 79 -22.87 -9.19 -10.76
CA ARG A 79 -23.60 -7.97 -11.13
C ARG A 79 -23.04 -7.35 -12.41
N ASP A 80 -21.70 -7.30 -12.52
CA ASP A 80 -21.02 -6.43 -13.47
C ASP A 80 -20.03 -7.18 -14.38
N LEU A 81 -20.23 -8.49 -14.65
CA LEU A 81 -19.34 -9.26 -15.53
C LEU A 81 -19.24 -8.65 -16.94
N ALA A 82 -20.38 -8.22 -17.50
CA ALA A 82 -20.42 -7.54 -18.79
C ALA A 82 -19.71 -6.18 -18.74
N ARG A 83 -19.83 -5.45 -17.62
CA ARG A 83 -19.11 -4.20 -17.39
C ARG A 83 -17.61 -4.43 -17.31
N THR A 84 -17.14 -5.49 -16.64
CA THR A 84 -15.71 -5.84 -16.61
C THR A 84 -15.16 -6.09 -18.01
N ALA A 85 -15.89 -6.81 -18.86
CA ALA A 85 -15.47 -7.03 -20.25
C ALA A 85 -15.45 -5.73 -21.07
N ALA A 86 -16.42 -4.84 -20.85
CA ALA A 86 -16.47 -3.52 -21.48
C ALA A 86 -15.33 -2.61 -20.99
N ASP A 87 -15.06 -2.58 -19.68
CA ASP A 87 -13.99 -1.82 -19.05
C ASP A 87 -12.62 -2.27 -19.55
N TRP A 88 -12.41 -3.59 -19.69
CA TRP A 88 -11.22 -4.16 -20.30
C TRP A 88 -11.07 -3.74 -21.77
N THR A 89 -12.14 -3.84 -22.55
CA THR A 89 -12.14 -3.41 -23.97
C THR A 89 -11.79 -1.93 -24.08
N SER A 90 -12.43 -1.08 -23.25
CA SER A 90 -12.15 0.34 -23.17
C SER A 90 -10.69 0.61 -22.79
N PHE A 91 -10.14 -0.09 -21.80
CA PHE A 91 -8.72 0.01 -21.44
C PHE A 91 -7.80 -0.29 -22.63
N THR A 92 -8.02 -1.41 -23.33
CA THR A 92 -7.18 -1.78 -24.50
C THR A 92 -7.25 -0.76 -25.65
N GLN A 93 -8.41 -0.12 -25.83
CA GLN A 93 -8.57 0.95 -26.81
C GLN A 93 -7.86 2.23 -26.37
N ARG A 94 -8.00 2.63 -25.09
CA ARG A 94 -7.38 3.85 -24.54
C ARG A 94 -5.86 3.79 -24.50
N VAL A 95 -5.28 2.61 -24.26
CA VAL A 95 -3.82 2.39 -24.32
C VAL A 95 -3.24 2.74 -25.70
N ARG A 96 -4.00 2.52 -26.78
CA ARG A 96 -3.56 2.79 -28.16
C ARG A 96 -3.72 4.25 -28.58
N ARG A 97 -4.39 5.08 -27.77
CA ARG A 97 -4.57 6.50 -28.07
C ARG A 97 -3.26 7.27 -27.86
N PRO A 98 -3.11 8.48 -28.44
CA PRO A 98 -1.93 9.30 -28.18
C PRO A 98 -1.71 9.54 -26.69
N LEU A 99 -0.45 9.62 -26.24
CA LEU A 99 -0.10 9.90 -24.84
C LEU A 99 -0.65 11.22 -24.31
N ARG A 100 -1.06 12.15 -25.17
CA ARG A 100 -1.67 13.43 -24.77
C ARG A 100 -3.16 13.31 -24.43
N ASP A 101 -3.83 12.23 -24.86
CA ASP A 101 -5.24 11.99 -24.57
C ASP A 101 -5.44 11.86 -23.05
N PRO A 102 -6.34 12.64 -22.41
CA PRO A 102 -6.58 12.70 -20.97
C PRO A 102 -6.96 11.36 -20.33
N ASP A 103 -7.50 10.42 -21.10
CA ASP A 103 -7.98 9.12 -20.63
C ASP A 103 -6.99 7.98 -20.94
N ASN A 104 -5.85 8.28 -21.57
CA ASN A 104 -4.79 7.31 -21.78
C ASN A 104 -4.22 6.85 -20.41
N PRO A 105 -4.21 5.54 -20.10
CA PRO A 105 -3.77 5.01 -18.81
C PRO A 105 -2.25 4.87 -18.68
N LEU A 106 -1.48 5.04 -19.76
CA LEU A 106 -0.02 4.85 -19.76
C LEU A 106 0.73 5.70 -18.72
N PRO A 107 0.35 6.96 -18.41
CA PRO A 107 0.97 7.70 -17.31
C PRO A 107 0.81 7.01 -15.95
N LEU A 108 -0.37 6.46 -15.65
CA LEU A 108 -0.60 5.70 -14.42
C LEU A 108 0.23 4.41 -14.43
N LEU A 109 0.26 3.67 -15.54
CA LEU A 109 1.09 2.46 -15.66
C LEU A 109 2.58 2.79 -15.51
N GLY A 110 3.04 3.91 -16.07
CA GLY A 110 4.41 4.40 -15.89
C GLY A 110 4.74 4.71 -14.43
N ILE A 111 3.81 5.34 -13.70
CA ILE A 111 3.95 5.54 -12.24
C ILE A 111 4.05 4.20 -11.52
N LEU A 112 3.20 3.22 -11.85
CA LEU A 112 3.24 1.90 -11.21
C LEU A 112 4.53 1.13 -11.52
N VAL A 113 5.02 1.19 -12.75
CA VAL A 113 6.30 0.55 -13.14
C VAL A 113 7.47 1.20 -12.41
N LEU A 114 7.53 2.54 -12.37
CA LEU A 114 8.56 3.25 -11.62
C LEU A 114 8.48 2.94 -10.12
N SER A 115 7.27 2.91 -9.57
CA SER A 115 7.02 2.54 -8.18
C SER A 115 7.50 1.11 -7.93
N ALA A 116 7.24 0.16 -8.82
CA ALA A 116 7.73 -1.21 -8.70
C ALA A 116 9.26 -1.28 -8.65
N ILE A 117 9.95 -0.60 -9.57
CA ILE A 117 11.42 -0.58 -9.61
C ILE A 117 11.98 -0.02 -8.29
N VAL A 118 11.48 1.13 -7.85
CA VAL A 118 11.95 1.80 -6.63
C VAL A 118 11.61 0.99 -5.38
N SER A 119 10.37 0.49 -5.28
CA SER A 119 9.90 -0.32 -4.14
C SER A 119 10.73 -1.58 -3.99
N VAL A 120 10.94 -2.32 -5.09
CA VAL A 120 11.76 -3.53 -5.07
C VAL A 120 13.17 -3.19 -4.61
N ARG A 121 13.77 -2.10 -5.11
CA ARG A 121 15.12 -1.72 -4.69
C ARG A 121 15.20 -1.35 -3.21
N ILE A 122 14.26 -0.55 -2.70
CA ILE A 122 14.20 -0.16 -1.29
C ILE A 122 14.07 -1.41 -0.41
N LEU A 123 13.19 -2.34 -0.79
CA LEU A 123 12.90 -3.53 0.00
C LEU A 123 14.03 -4.57 -0.07
N ASP A 124 14.70 -4.69 -1.22
CA ASP A 124 15.89 -5.55 -1.42
C ASP A 124 17.05 -5.15 -0.50
N ILE A 125 17.24 -3.85 -0.27
CA ILE A 125 18.26 -3.35 0.66
C ILE A 125 17.73 -3.17 2.10
N ALA A 126 16.43 -3.39 2.34
CA ALA A 126 15.84 -3.14 3.66
C ALA A 126 16.36 -4.11 4.73
N TYR A 127 16.58 -5.37 4.36
CA TYR A 127 17.21 -6.40 5.19
C TYR A 127 18.41 -7.00 4.47
N GLY A 128 19.50 -7.21 5.20
CA GLY A 128 20.61 -8.07 4.81
C GLY A 128 20.90 -9.10 5.89
N THR A 129 21.74 -10.08 5.57
CA THR A 129 22.26 -11.04 6.54
C THR A 129 23.74 -10.77 6.72
N THR A 130 24.19 -10.69 7.97
CA THR A 130 25.62 -10.52 8.30
C THR A 130 26.30 -11.89 8.38
N ASP A 131 27.63 -11.91 8.25
CA ASP A 131 28.41 -13.16 8.21
C ASP A 131 28.29 -14.00 9.50
N ASP A 132 27.98 -13.36 10.62
CA ASP A 132 27.71 -13.98 11.92
C ASP A 132 26.24 -14.43 12.11
N GLY A 133 25.42 -14.33 11.07
CA GLY A 133 24.01 -14.74 11.08
C GLY A 133 23.04 -13.69 11.64
N GLY A 134 23.52 -12.48 11.93
CA GLY A 134 22.68 -11.34 12.27
C GLY A 134 21.88 -10.78 11.10
N ILE A 135 21.00 -9.83 11.40
CA ILE A 135 20.20 -9.09 10.42
C ILE A 135 20.77 -7.67 10.32
N SER A 136 21.25 -7.28 9.15
CA SER A 136 21.56 -5.89 8.84
C SER A 136 20.35 -5.21 8.19
N VAL A 137 20.32 -3.88 8.23
CA VAL A 137 19.25 -3.07 7.64
C VAL A 137 19.83 -1.89 6.89
N GLY A 138 19.25 -1.57 5.74
CA GLY A 138 19.81 -0.56 4.82
C GLY A 138 19.46 0.90 5.12
N HIS A 139 18.62 1.17 6.13
CA HIS A 139 18.20 2.55 6.46
C HIS A 139 17.90 2.71 7.96
N LEU A 140 18.17 3.89 8.51
CA LEU A 140 18.00 4.20 9.94
C LEU A 140 16.53 4.07 10.39
N SER A 141 15.58 4.62 9.63
CA SER A 141 14.16 4.52 9.98
C SER A 141 13.67 3.07 9.94
N THR A 142 14.17 2.27 8.99
CA THR A 142 13.91 0.82 8.93
C THR A 142 14.50 0.12 10.15
N PHE A 143 15.73 0.45 10.57
CA PHE A 143 16.32 -0.07 11.81
C PHE A 143 15.44 0.19 13.03
N GLY A 144 14.93 1.43 13.15
CA GLY A 144 14.07 1.84 14.27
C GLY A 144 12.75 1.06 14.34
N ASP A 145 12.03 0.95 13.22
CA ASP A 145 10.66 0.43 13.24
C ASP A 145 10.58 -1.07 12.94
N TRP A 146 11.43 -1.59 12.04
CA TRP A 146 11.23 -2.94 11.51
C TRP A 146 11.62 -4.04 12.49
N SER A 147 12.47 -3.75 13.49
CA SER A 147 12.71 -4.68 14.60
C SER A 147 11.42 -4.98 15.36
N ALA A 148 10.60 -3.96 15.63
CA ALA A 148 9.28 -4.10 16.25
C ALA A 148 8.31 -4.84 15.32
N HIS A 149 8.19 -4.42 14.05
CA HIS A 149 7.32 -5.10 13.08
C HIS A 149 7.68 -6.57 12.86
N LEU A 150 8.97 -6.92 12.91
CA LEU A 150 9.43 -8.30 12.84
C LEU A 150 8.95 -9.09 14.07
N ALA A 151 9.09 -8.54 15.28
CA ALA A 151 8.57 -9.16 16.50
C ALA A 151 7.04 -9.31 16.48
N TYR A 152 6.33 -8.29 15.97
CA TYR A 152 4.87 -8.28 15.86
C TYR A 152 4.37 -9.36 14.89
N ALA A 153 4.93 -9.42 13.68
CA ALA A 153 4.59 -10.46 12.72
C ALA A 153 4.99 -11.85 13.23
N ALA A 154 6.14 -11.99 13.90
CA ALA A 154 6.59 -13.24 14.52
C ALA A 154 5.61 -13.75 15.58
N SER A 155 5.03 -12.86 16.38
CA SER A 155 4.08 -13.24 17.43
C SER A 155 2.86 -13.97 16.87
N PHE A 156 2.33 -13.51 15.73
CA PHE A 156 1.27 -14.21 15.02
C PHE A 156 1.78 -15.46 14.31
N ALA A 157 2.97 -15.36 13.69
CA ALA A 157 3.50 -16.42 12.84
C ALA A 157 3.90 -17.69 13.60
N TYR A 158 4.40 -17.52 14.84
CA TYR A 158 5.09 -18.58 15.57
C TYR A 158 4.65 -18.75 17.03
N ALA A 159 3.91 -17.80 17.60
CA ALA A 159 3.60 -17.79 19.04
C ALA A 159 2.10 -17.81 19.37
N GLU A 160 1.23 -18.07 18.37
CA GLU A 160 -0.22 -18.16 18.56
C GLU A 160 -0.80 -16.99 19.38
N ASN A 161 -0.45 -15.76 19.01
CA ASN A 161 -0.84 -14.53 19.75
C ASN A 161 -2.36 -14.23 19.67
N TRP A 162 -3.16 -15.02 20.38
CA TRP A 162 -4.63 -15.03 20.40
C TRP A 162 -5.14 -15.14 21.85
N PRO A 163 -5.68 -14.07 22.48
CA PRO A 163 -5.81 -12.71 21.95
C PRO A 163 -4.46 -12.00 21.74
N PRO A 164 -4.38 -10.98 20.88
CA PRO A 164 -3.15 -10.23 20.66
C PRO A 164 -2.71 -9.47 21.91
N GLU A 165 -1.54 -9.84 22.40
CA GLU A 165 -0.75 -9.09 23.37
C GLU A 165 0.44 -8.44 22.67
N LEU A 166 0.90 -7.30 23.21
CA LEU A 166 2.04 -6.58 22.67
C LEU A 166 3.34 -7.38 22.90
N PRO A 167 4.06 -7.85 21.87
CA PRO A 167 5.24 -8.72 22.07
C PRO A 167 6.40 -8.03 22.77
N THR A 168 6.43 -6.71 22.77
CA THR A 168 7.45 -5.88 23.46
C THR A 168 7.06 -5.53 24.89
N ALA A 169 5.84 -5.86 25.33
CA ALA A 169 5.35 -5.67 26.70
C ALA A 169 4.34 -6.78 27.06
N ALA A 170 4.85 -7.91 27.56
CA ALA A 170 4.03 -9.08 27.89
C ALA A 170 2.90 -8.75 28.90
N GLY A 171 1.69 -9.26 28.67
CA GLY A 171 0.51 -8.98 29.47
C GLY A 171 -0.21 -7.67 29.13
N GLU A 172 0.37 -6.81 28.29
CA GLU A 172 -0.29 -5.61 27.80
C GLU A 172 -1.08 -5.89 26.52
N SER A 173 -2.26 -5.25 26.40
CA SER A 173 -3.06 -5.34 25.19
C SER A 173 -2.32 -4.76 23.98
N PHE A 174 -2.52 -5.36 22.80
CA PHE A 174 -1.93 -4.89 21.56
C PHE A 174 -2.59 -3.58 21.07
N ALA A 175 -2.22 -2.45 21.67
CA ALA A 175 -2.79 -1.12 21.39
C ALA A 175 -2.29 -0.49 20.07
N TYR A 176 -1.23 -1.04 19.47
CA TYR A 176 -0.73 -0.62 18.17
C TYR A 176 -1.53 -1.28 17.03
N HIS A 177 -1.64 -0.60 15.88
CA HIS A 177 -2.41 -1.06 14.72
C HIS A 177 -1.73 -2.22 13.98
N PHE A 178 -1.84 -3.42 14.54
CA PHE A 178 -1.13 -4.64 14.13
C PHE A 178 -1.54 -5.22 12.77
N GLY A 179 -2.56 -4.67 12.09
CA GLY A 179 -3.13 -5.25 10.87
C GLY A 179 -2.11 -5.47 9.73
N VAL A 180 -1.08 -4.62 9.65
CA VAL A 180 0.00 -4.77 8.65
C VAL A 180 0.99 -5.88 8.99
N ASP A 181 1.17 -6.19 10.26
CA ASP A 181 2.07 -7.22 10.75
C ASP A 181 1.38 -8.58 10.70
N TRP A 182 0.10 -8.61 11.04
CA TRP A 182 -0.78 -9.75 10.77
C TRP A 182 -0.82 -10.07 9.27
N PHE A 183 -0.99 -9.07 8.40
CA PHE A 183 -1.00 -9.30 6.96
C PHE A 183 0.32 -9.93 6.46
N SER A 184 1.47 -9.58 7.03
CA SER A 184 2.74 -10.28 6.77
C SER A 184 2.71 -11.73 7.24
N ALA A 185 2.28 -11.96 8.48
CA ALA A 185 2.28 -13.29 9.10
C ALA A 185 1.49 -14.32 8.28
N MET A 186 0.43 -13.90 7.60
CA MET A 186 -0.38 -14.74 6.70
C MET A 186 0.44 -15.45 5.60
N PHE A 187 1.58 -14.90 5.19
CA PHE A 187 2.44 -15.48 4.15
C PHE A 187 3.41 -16.55 4.69
N VAL A 188 3.70 -16.54 5.99
CA VAL A 188 4.61 -17.51 6.63
C VAL A 188 4.13 -18.97 6.46
N PRO A 189 2.87 -19.34 6.75
CA PRO A 189 2.41 -20.73 6.54
C PRO A 189 2.33 -21.13 5.04
N LEU A 190 2.42 -20.17 4.13
CA LEU A 190 2.52 -20.39 2.68
C LEU A 190 3.97 -20.64 2.22
N GLY A 191 4.94 -20.59 3.14
CA GLY A 191 6.36 -20.90 2.90
C GLY A 191 7.23 -19.68 2.61
N VAL A 192 6.79 -18.47 2.98
CA VAL A 192 7.61 -17.24 2.91
C VAL A 192 8.34 -17.06 4.24
N SER A 193 9.62 -16.69 4.21
CA SER A 193 10.34 -16.33 5.44
C SER A 193 9.70 -15.10 6.09
N LEU A 194 9.89 -14.93 7.40
CA LEU A 194 9.32 -13.79 8.11
C LEU A 194 9.79 -12.44 7.51
N GLN A 195 11.09 -12.26 7.28
CA GLN A 195 11.65 -11.04 6.69
C GLN A 195 11.08 -10.77 5.29
N THR A 196 11.05 -11.80 4.43
CA THR A 196 10.49 -11.67 3.08
C THR A 196 8.98 -11.42 3.10
N SER A 197 8.25 -11.87 4.13
CA SER A 197 6.82 -11.58 4.26
C SER A 197 6.55 -10.09 4.53
N LEU A 198 7.39 -9.43 5.34
CA LEU A 198 7.33 -7.98 5.55
C LEU A 198 7.65 -7.24 4.25
N GLN A 199 8.72 -7.65 3.55
CA GLN A 199 9.09 -7.05 2.26
C GLN A 199 7.99 -7.21 1.22
N LEU A 200 7.46 -8.42 1.05
CA LEU A 200 6.43 -8.74 0.07
C LEU A 200 5.16 -7.91 0.28
N THR A 201 4.65 -7.87 1.52
CA THR A 201 3.42 -7.14 1.82
C THR A 201 3.60 -5.63 1.75
N SER A 202 4.75 -5.10 2.20
CA SER A 202 5.10 -3.69 2.00
C SER A 202 5.24 -3.35 0.52
N GLY A 203 5.77 -4.26 -0.31
CA GLY A 203 5.89 -4.10 -1.75
C GLY A 203 4.54 -4.04 -2.46
N ILE A 204 3.60 -4.93 -2.12
CA ILE A 204 2.26 -4.91 -2.73
C ILE A 204 1.59 -3.54 -2.58
N LEU A 205 1.61 -2.97 -1.38
CA LEU A 205 0.98 -1.67 -1.11
C LEU A 205 1.86 -0.49 -1.52
N GLY A 206 3.19 -0.59 -1.38
CA GLY A 206 4.15 0.45 -1.76
C GLY A 206 4.17 0.72 -3.26
N ILE A 207 3.94 -0.32 -4.06
CA ILE A 207 3.77 -0.21 -5.51
C ILE A 207 2.41 0.41 -5.87
N ALA A 208 1.35 0.05 -5.14
CA ALA A 208 0.01 0.55 -5.38
C ALA A 208 -0.15 2.03 -4.98
N PHE A 209 0.42 2.44 -3.85
CA PHE A 209 0.13 3.73 -3.23
C PHE A 209 0.37 4.95 -4.14
N PRO A 210 1.50 5.09 -4.86
CA PRO A 210 1.71 6.22 -5.77
C PRO A 210 0.65 6.31 -6.87
N GLY A 211 0.20 5.15 -7.36
CA GLY A 211 -0.92 5.07 -8.29
C GLY A 211 -2.24 5.50 -7.63
N VAL A 212 -2.52 5.04 -6.40
CA VAL A 212 -3.73 5.46 -5.63
C VAL A 212 -3.73 6.97 -5.46
N MET A 213 -2.59 7.56 -5.11
CA MET A 213 -2.42 8.99 -4.98
C MET A 213 -2.63 9.71 -6.32
N TYR A 214 -2.08 9.20 -7.43
CA TYR A 214 -2.31 9.75 -8.76
C TYR A 214 -3.80 9.78 -9.12
N VAL A 215 -4.48 8.64 -8.93
CA VAL A 215 -5.91 8.46 -9.21
C VAL A 215 -6.76 9.40 -8.34
N ALA A 216 -6.43 9.54 -7.05
CA ALA A 216 -7.09 10.50 -6.17
C ALA A 216 -6.85 11.95 -6.62
N ALA A 217 -5.59 12.33 -6.88
CA ALA A 217 -5.23 13.66 -7.33
C ALA A 217 -5.93 14.05 -8.64
N ARG A 218 -6.09 13.11 -9.58
CA ARG A 218 -6.85 13.30 -10.83
C ARG A 218 -8.30 13.75 -10.62
N ARG A 219 -8.87 13.54 -9.43
CA ARG A 219 -10.22 13.98 -9.06
C ARG A 219 -10.24 15.38 -8.42
N PHE A 220 -9.11 15.81 -7.86
CA PHE A 220 -8.98 17.10 -7.17
C PHE A 220 -8.37 18.20 -8.03
N VAL A 221 -7.53 17.86 -9.00
CA VAL A 221 -6.86 18.83 -9.88
C VAL A 221 -7.33 18.74 -11.33
N HIS A 222 -7.22 19.85 -12.06
CA HIS A 222 -7.71 19.97 -13.43
C HIS A 222 -6.86 19.25 -14.48
N THR A 223 -5.57 19.00 -14.21
CA THR A 223 -4.65 18.44 -15.22
C THR A 223 -3.93 17.21 -14.73
N ARG A 224 -3.62 16.29 -15.65
CA ARG A 224 -2.79 15.11 -15.39
C ARG A 224 -1.37 15.46 -14.93
N LEU A 225 -0.86 16.60 -15.40
CA LEU A 225 0.48 17.06 -15.05
C LEU A 225 0.50 17.46 -13.59
N ALA A 226 -0.49 18.24 -13.14
CA ALA A 226 -0.65 18.56 -11.72
C ALA A 226 -0.77 17.30 -10.86
N ALA A 227 -1.57 16.30 -11.28
CA ALA A 227 -1.70 15.04 -10.55
C ALA A 227 -0.37 14.26 -10.47
N GLY A 228 0.37 14.18 -11.59
CA GLY A 228 1.70 13.57 -11.63
C GLY A 228 2.73 14.32 -10.78
N LEU A 229 2.70 15.65 -10.81
CA LEU A 229 3.55 16.51 -9.97
C LEU A 229 3.22 16.34 -8.49
N SER A 230 1.94 16.18 -8.11
CA SER A 230 1.59 15.88 -6.71
C SER A 230 2.25 14.60 -6.23
N VAL A 231 2.21 13.52 -7.03
CA VAL A 231 2.89 12.26 -6.71
C VAL A 231 4.40 12.44 -6.65
N PHE A 232 4.98 13.12 -7.65
CA PHE A 232 6.42 13.38 -7.68
C PHE A 232 6.89 14.18 -6.45
N ILE A 233 6.18 15.26 -6.10
CA ILE A 233 6.50 16.10 -4.94
C ILE A 233 6.43 15.28 -3.66
N PHE A 234 5.43 14.41 -3.49
CA PHE A 234 5.35 13.54 -2.33
C PHE A 234 6.53 12.54 -2.27
N LEU A 235 6.83 11.88 -3.38
CA LEU A 235 7.90 10.87 -3.44
C LEU A 235 9.30 11.48 -3.30
N ALA A 236 9.50 12.67 -3.85
CA ALA A 236 10.78 13.38 -3.86
C ALA A 236 10.89 14.42 -2.73
N ALA A 237 9.92 14.52 -1.82
CA ALA A 237 9.99 15.44 -0.70
C ALA A 237 11.20 15.11 0.18
N GLY A 238 12.06 16.08 0.47
CA GLY A 238 13.30 15.89 1.25
C GLY A 238 13.91 17.21 1.72
N GLY A 239 13.06 18.21 1.95
CA GLY A 239 13.48 19.60 2.08
C GLY A 239 13.77 20.27 0.74
N THR A 240 13.44 21.55 0.60
CA THR A 240 13.59 22.31 -0.67
C THR A 240 15.04 22.39 -1.15
N ALA A 241 16.01 22.23 -0.25
CA ALA A 241 17.45 22.24 -0.57
C ALA A 241 17.93 20.97 -1.29
N ALA A 242 17.22 19.84 -1.17
CA ALA A 242 17.60 18.56 -1.78
C ALA A 242 17.67 18.63 -3.31
N LEU A 243 16.59 19.12 -3.93
CA LEU A 243 16.49 19.28 -5.38
C LEU A 243 17.50 20.31 -5.91
N HIS A 244 17.72 21.39 -5.15
CA HIS A 244 18.73 22.39 -5.50
C HIS A 244 20.11 21.77 -5.58
N ARG A 245 20.58 21.11 -4.51
CA ARG A 245 21.91 20.48 -4.47
C ARG A 245 22.07 19.40 -5.53
N PHE A 246 21.08 18.53 -5.67
CA PHE A 246 21.13 17.48 -6.66
C PHE A 246 21.31 18.05 -8.07
N LEU A 247 20.50 19.04 -8.46
CA LEU A 247 20.48 19.57 -9.83
C LEU A 247 21.61 20.56 -10.12
N LEU A 248 22.05 21.34 -9.13
CA LEU A 248 22.96 22.47 -9.33
C LEU A 248 24.37 22.27 -8.78
N GLU A 249 24.58 21.28 -7.91
CA GLU A 249 25.90 20.94 -7.36
C GLU A 249 26.31 19.54 -7.82
N ASP A 250 25.62 18.52 -7.32
CA ASP A 250 26.11 17.14 -7.41
C ASP A 250 25.98 16.53 -8.81
N LEU A 251 24.91 16.82 -9.56
CA LEU A 251 24.74 16.34 -10.95
C LEU A 251 25.71 17.03 -11.94
N PRO A 252 25.94 18.35 -11.90
CA PRO A 252 26.99 18.98 -12.70
C PRO A 252 28.39 18.45 -12.38
N ASP A 253 28.71 18.24 -11.09
CA ASP A 253 30.06 17.85 -10.66
C ASP A 253 30.37 16.37 -10.95
N ASN A 254 29.37 15.49 -10.79
CA ASN A 254 29.58 14.03 -10.86
C ASN A 254 28.89 13.36 -12.07
N GLY A 255 28.13 14.11 -12.86
CA GLY A 255 27.33 13.58 -13.96
C GLY A 255 26.27 12.58 -13.49
N LEU A 256 25.79 11.73 -14.41
CA LEU A 256 24.75 10.73 -14.12
C LEU A 256 25.18 9.63 -13.14
N GLY A 257 26.48 9.54 -12.81
CA GLY A 257 27.00 8.59 -11.81
C GLY A 257 26.38 8.80 -10.42
N VAL A 258 26.01 10.04 -10.09
CA VAL A 258 25.36 10.43 -8.82
C VAL A 258 24.06 9.65 -8.55
N LEU A 259 23.39 9.13 -9.58
CA LEU A 259 22.16 8.32 -9.43
C LEU A 259 22.42 6.93 -8.86
N PHE A 260 23.66 6.45 -8.91
CA PHE A 260 24.05 5.12 -8.44
C PHE A 260 24.89 5.17 -7.17
N ASP A 261 25.63 6.27 -6.98
CA ASP A 261 26.45 6.52 -5.79
C ASP A 261 26.21 7.97 -5.33
N LEU A 262 25.32 8.13 -4.36
CA LEU A 262 24.91 9.44 -3.87
C LEU A 262 25.99 9.99 -2.94
N PRO A 263 26.53 11.21 -3.18
CA PRO A 263 27.63 11.77 -2.38
C PRO A 263 27.18 12.18 -0.97
N ARG A 264 25.87 12.30 -0.74
CA ARG A 264 25.25 12.70 0.51
C ARG A 264 23.81 12.20 0.61
N SER A 265 23.26 12.23 1.83
CA SER A 265 21.81 12.08 2.01
C SER A 265 21.11 13.38 1.62
N TYR A 266 20.11 13.28 0.74
CA TYR A 266 19.24 14.41 0.37
C TYR A 266 18.01 14.53 1.25
N ALA A 267 17.78 13.59 2.18
CA ALA A 267 16.74 13.68 3.20
C ALA A 267 17.26 14.31 4.50
N PHE A 268 18.56 14.59 4.58
CA PHE A 268 19.20 15.25 5.71
C PHE A 268 20.01 16.44 5.20
N ASP A 269 19.49 17.65 5.40
CA ASP A 269 20.27 18.85 5.17
C ASP A 269 20.97 19.24 6.49
N GLY A 270 22.28 19.05 6.56
CA GLY A 270 23.11 19.49 7.69
C GLY A 270 23.12 21.02 7.90
N PHE A 271 22.52 21.81 7.00
CA PHE A 271 22.28 23.24 7.18
C PHE A 271 21.07 23.42 8.14
N ASP A 272 21.30 24.10 9.26
CA ASP A 272 20.32 24.43 10.32
C ASP A 272 19.78 23.30 11.21
N ARG A 273 20.34 22.09 11.18
CA ARG A 273 19.80 20.92 11.95
C ARG A 273 18.33 20.60 11.60
N ASN A 274 17.86 20.99 10.42
CA ASN A 274 16.50 20.70 9.99
C ASN A 274 16.43 19.26 9.45
N TRP A 275 15.83 18.38 10.24
CA TRP A 275 15.51 17.02 9.82
C TRP A 275 14.21 17.03 9.02
N LEU A 276 14.31 16.97 7.69
CA LEU A 276 13.17 16.85 6.78
C LEU A 276 13.19 15.46 6.16
N ASP A 277 12.70 14.48 6.94
CA ASP A 277 12.63 13.10 6.48
C ASP A 277 11.76 12.98 5.23
N ASN A 278 12.29 12.24 4.24
CA ASN A 278 11.54 11.95 3.03
C ASN A 278 10.33 11.07 3.38
N PRO A 279 9.11 11.39 2.90
CA PRO A 279 7.91 10.61 3.18
C PRO A 279 8.03 9.12 2.87
N VAL A 280 8.83 8.74 1.87
CA VAL A 280 9.05 7.36 1.44
C VAL A 280 9.95 6.61 2.41
N THR A 281 11.13 7.16 2.72
CA THR A 281 12.13 6.48 3.56
C THR A 281 11.97 6.71 5.05
N GLY A 282 11.20 7.72 5.47
CA GLY A 282 10.90 8.03 6.87
C GLY A 282 9.56 7.49 7.36
N PHE A 283 8.54 7.40 6.48
CA PHE A 283 7.19 7.01 6.87
C PHE A 283 6.65 5.81 6.08
N LEU A 284 6.64 5.88 4.74
CA LEU A 284 5.93 4.93 3.89
C LEU A 284 6.42 3.48 4.07
N TYR A 285 7.74 3.26 4.03
CA TYR A 285 8.31 1.93 4.23
C TYR A 285 8.60 1.56 5.70
N PRO A 286 9.17 2.45 6.55
CA PRO A 286 9.45 2.14 7.94
C PRO A 286 8.17 1.94 8.76
N GLN A 287 7.29 2.95 8.76
CA GLN A 287 5.98 2.90 9.41
C GLN A 287 5.00 2.21 8.48
N ARG A 288 5.19 0.90 8.27
CA ARG A 288 4.41 0.06 7.34
C ARG A 288 2.89 0.29 7.39
N PRO A 289 2.24 0.55 8.54
CA PRO A 289 0.82 0.89 8.63
C PRO A 289 0.38 2.07 7.74
N THR A 290 1.27 3.02 7.47
CA THR A 290 0.99 4.17 6.60
C THR A 290 0.63 3.73 5.17
N LEU A 291 1.13 2.59 4.69
CA LEU A 291 0.78 2.02 3.38
C LEU A 291 -0.72 1.73 3.27
N PHE A 292 -1.32 1.18 4.32
CA PHE A 292 -2.76 1.00 4.41
C PHE A 292 -3.47 2.33 4.62
N GLY A 293 -3.01 3.10 5.62
CA GLY A 293 -3.67 4.32 6.04
C GLY A 293 -3.75 5.38 4.95
N PHE A 294 -2.63 5.72 4.32
CA PHE A 294 -2.60 6.74 3.27
C PHE A 294 -3.38 6.30 2.04
N SER A 295 -3.28 5.02 1.66
CA SER A 295 -4.08 4.47 0.56
C SER A 295 -5.58 4.56 0.85
N ALA A 296 -6.00 4.19 2.06
CA ALA A 296 -7.40 4.25 2.47
C ALA A 296 -7.93 5.69 2.54
N VAL A 297 -7.15 6.64 3.06
CA VAL A 297 -7.52 8.06 3.09
C VAL A 297 -7.68 8.60 1.68
N MET A 298 -6.68 8.41 0.81
CA MET A 298 -6.74 8.91 -0.57
C MET A 298 -7.90 8.31 -1.36
N MET A 299 -8.12 7.00 -1.23
CA MET A 299 -9.23 6.29 -1.85
C MET A 299 -10.58 6.78 -1.29
N GLY A 300 -10.72 6.90 0.03
CA GLY A 300 -11.94 7.36 0.69
C GLY A 300 -12.32 8.77 0.24
N LEU A 301 -11.39 9.73 0.29
CA LEU A 301 -11.61 11.10 -0.15
C LEU A 301 -11.97 11.17 -1.65
N ALA A 302 -11.27 10.41 -2.49
CA ALA A 302 -11.52 10.34 -3.92
C ALA A 302 -12.93 9.82 -4.24
N LEU A 303 -13.38 8.77 -3.54
CA LEU A 303 -14.71 8.18 -3.70
C LEU A 303 -15.80 9.14 -3.19
N LEU A 304 -15.62 9.75 -2.02
CA LEU A 304 -16.56 10.72 -1.46
C LEU A 304 -16.71 11.94 -2.37
N TRP A 305 -15.60 12.46 -2.88
CA TRP A 305 -15.60 13.57 -3.83
C TRP A 305 -16.34 13.23 -5.12
N GLY A 306 -16.06 12.07 -5.71
CA GLY A 306 -16.77 11.60 -6.91
C GLY A 306 -18.26 11.29 -6.67
N ASN A 307 -18.64 11.03 -5.41
CA ASN A 307 -20.01 10.73 -5.02
C ASN A 307 -20.81 11.96 -4.56
N ARG A 308 -20.21 13.16 -4.50
CA ARG A 308 -20.85 14.38 -3.99
C ARG A 308 -22.15 14.76 -4.73
N GLU A 309 -22.18 14.53 -6.04
CA GLU A 309 -23.32 14.82 -6.92
C GLU A 309 -24.25 13.60 -7.05
N ARG A 310 -23.67 12.39 -7.15
CA ARG A 310 -24.43 11.12 -7.30
C ARG A 310 -25.20 10.73 -6.05
N ARG A 311 -24.63 11.00 -4.87
CA ARG A 311 -25.17 10.64 -3.54
C ARG A 311 -25.56 9.16 -3.41
N ASP A 312 -24.81 8.27 -4.07
CA ASP A 312 -25.04 6.84 -3.99
C ASP A 312 -24.71 6.31 -2.58
N ILE A 313 -25.67 5.65 -1.96
CA ILE A 313 -25.55 5.13 -0.59
C ILE A 313 -24.51 4.01 -0.51
N ARG A 314 -24.32 3.21 -1.57
CA ARG A 314 -23.36 2.09 -1.54
C ARG A 314 -21.94 2.60 -1.43
N THR A 315 -21.64 3.72 -2.09
CA THR A 315 -20.34 4.40 -1.99
C THR A 315 -20.11 4.96 -0.59
N TYR A 316 -21.11 5.57 0.04
CA TYR A 316 -20.98 6.02 1.44
C TYR A 316 -20.79 4.86 2.42
N LEU A 317 -21.57 3.79 2.28
CA LEU A 317 -21.43 2.59 3.11
C LEU A 317 -20.05 1.96 2.94
N PHE A 318 -19.56 1.86 1.69
CA PHE A 318 -18.23 1.33 1.42
C PHE A 318 -17.13 2.13 2.11
N VAL A 319 -17.16 3.47 1.97
CA VAL A 319 -16.17 4.33 2.62
C VAL A 319 -16.32 4.26 4.14
N GLY A 320 -17.55 4.22 4.67
CA GLY A 320 -17.79 4.07 6.11
C GLY A 320 -17.25 2.76 6.68
N VAL A 321 -17.43 1.63 5.97
CA VAL A 321 -16.86 0.33 6.36
C VAL A 321 -15.33 0.38 6.28
N LEU A 322 -14.77 0.93 5.20
CA LEU A 322 -13.33 1.12 5.04
C LEU A 322 -12.75 1.94 6.20
N THR A 323 -13.37 3.07 6.54
CA THR A 323 -12.99 3.90 7.68
C THR A 323 -13.09 3.11 8.98
N GLY A 324 -14.20 2.41 9.22
CA GLY A 324 -14.46 1.67 10.46
C GLY A 324 -13.44 0.58 10.76
N VAL A 325 -12.81 -0.02 9.74
CA VAL A 325 -11.75 -1.02 9.93
C VAL A 325 -10.35 -0.42 10.10
N MET A 326 -10.16 0.87 9.81
CA MET A 326 -8.84 1.52 9.91
C MET A 326 -8.20 1.51 11.29
N PRO A 327 -8.88 1.46 12.46
CA PRO A 327 -8.19 1.32 13.73
C PRO A 327 -7.25 0.11 13.81
N ILE A 328 -7.56 -0.98 13.09
CA ILE A 328 -6.72 -2.18 13.01
C ILE A 328 -5.47 -1.94 12.16
N PHE A 329 -5.59 -1.16 11.09
CA PHE A 329 -4.56 -1.00 10.06
C PHE A 329 -3.74 0.28 10.19
N HIS A 330 -4.36 1.39 10.61
CA HIS A 330 -3.77 2.71 10.79
C HIS A 330 -4.74 3.67 11.52
N VAL A 331 -4.64 3.80 12.84
CA VAL A 331 -5.57 4.61 13.67
C VAL A 331 -5.63 6.09 13.26
N PHE A 332 -4.54 6.68 12.79
CA PHE A 332 -4.55 8.08 12.33
C PHE A 332 -5.38 8.25 11.05
N ALA A 333 -5.41 7.24 10.17
CA ALA A 333 -6.25 7.28 8.96
C ALA A 333 -7.73 7.23 9.32
N PHE A 334 -8.11 6.47 10.34
CA PHE A 334 -9.46 6.51 10.91
C PHE A 334 -9.81 7.93 11.35
N GLY A 335 -8.96 8.56 12.18
CA GLY A 335 -9.18 9.92 12.67
C GLY A 335 -9.33 10.95 11.54
N VAL A 336 -8.45 10.91 10.54
CA VAL A 336 -8.51 11.81 9.37
C VAL A 336 -9.83 11.66 8.61
N LEU A 337 -10.25 10.43 8.30
CA LEU A 337 -11.49 10.19 7.56
C LEU A 337 -12.73 10.58 8.35
N VAL A 338 -12.74 10.37 9.68
CA VAL A 338 -13.84 10.79 10.55
C VAL A 338 -13.93 12.31 10.62
N VAL A 339 -12.81 13.00 10.86
CA VAL A 339 -12.80 14.47 10.93
C VAL A 339 -13.27 15.08 9.61
N MET A 340 -12.72 14.62 8.48
CA MET A 340 -13.15 15.09 7.15
C MET A 340 -14.60 14.76 6.82
N GLY A 341 -15.17 13.71 7.42
CA GLY A 341 -16.57 13.32 7.20
C GLY A 341 -17.58 14.12 8.03
N ILE A 342 -17.14 14.84 9.07
CA ILE A 342 -18.00 15.64 9.95
C ILE A 342 -17.96 17.13 9.58
N THR A 343 -16.94 17.59 8.87
CA THR A 343 -16.77 18.97 8.37
C THR A 343 -17.43 19.20 7.02
#